data_AF-A0ABD0PT49-F1
#
_entry.id   AF-A0ABD0PT49-F1
#
_cell.length_a   1.000
_cell.length_b   1.000
_cell.length_c   1.000
_cell.angle_alpha   90.00
_cell.angle_beta   90.00
_cell.angle_gamma   90.00
#
_symmetry.space_group_name_H-M   'P 1'
#
loop_
_entity.id
_entity.type
_entity.pdbx_description
1 polymer ?
#
loop_
_entity_poly.entity_id
_entity_poly.type
_entity_poly.pdbx_seq_one_letter_code
_entity_poly.pdbx_strand_id
1 'polypeptide(L)'
;ALEVIQGILDVESGAVMSVCCSVNNGFIDQNTGLGLLEAQLITTGLIWPEQHLYMDLEEALENKLVDDTMLKQLNELNEAKKCLQDLQFAVEPLPVMAALESGAITEQTAIKIIEIQLATGGLRPTYTGDILHLEGAFQLGLIPQSLFIQILERKDTWKNLIDPSTAEKVTLSQLVQRSIMHELTGLRLLPVKRGKDGTISLTSGREINIMKAMHEGVIDRETTFRLLSTQLFAGGIADPKTGRKLTVEEALSEGLIDQDTASDILSHQAQNGGIVNPRNGARFTVDEAVQCDLISSSSALLVLERQKAFMGLLWPNA
;
A
#
# COMPACT_ATOMS: atom_id res chain seq x y z
N ALA A 1 -15.30 -12.75 14.34
CA ALA A 1 -13.96 -12.32 14.80
C ALA A 1 -13.47 -11.23 13.86
N LEU A 2 -12.62 -10.31 14.30
CA LEU A 2 -11.98 -9.33 13.39
C LEU A 2 -11.11 -10.08 12.38
N GLU A 3 -11.19 -9.69 11.11
CA GLU A 3 -10.52 -10.35 10.00
C GLU A 3 -9.34 -9.53 9.45
N VAL A 4 -8.74 -8.68 10.29
CA VAL A 4 -7.62 -7.84 9.87
C VAL A 4 -6.38 -8.68 9.50
N ILE A 5 -5.71 -8.29 8.41
CA ILE A 5 -4.43 -8.87 8.01
C ILE A 5 -3.35 -8.35 8.96
N GLN A 6 -2.75 -9.25 9.74
CA GLN A 6 -1.84 -8.90 10.82
C GLN A 6 -0.38 -8.79 10.34
N GLY A 7 -0.05 -9.42 9.22
CA GLY A 7 1.27 -9.34 8.61
C GLY A 7 1.31 -10.09 7.29
N ILE A 8 2.51 -10.22 6.73
CA ILE A 8 2.78 -10.94 5.49
C ILE A 8 3.53 -12.22 5.81
N LEU A 9 3.13 -13.31 5.16
CA LEU A 9 3.84 -14.59 5.19
C LEU A 9 4.57 -14.78 3.86
N ASP A 10 5.90 -14.85 3.90
CA ASP A 10 6.68 -15.35 2.78
C ASP A 10 6.48 -16.86 2.66
N VAL A 11 5.79 -17.29 1.60
CA VAL A 11 5.46 -18.71 1.39
C VAL A 11 6.72 -19.55 1.13
N GLU A 12 7.80 -18.95 0.64
CA GLU A 12 9.03 -19.68 0.33
C GLU A 12 9.90 -19.93 1.56
N SER A 13 10.12 -18.91 2.38
CA SER A 13 10.94 -19.02 3.58
C SER A 13 10.17 -19.38 4.86
N GLY A 14 8.85 -19.21 4.85
CA GLY A 14 8.01 -19.30 6.05
C GLY A 14 8.15 -18.10 6.98
N ALA A 15 8.89 -17.06 6.59
CA ALA A 15 9.08 -15.87 7.41
C ALA A 15 7.78 -15.07 7.52
N VAL A 16 7.48 -14.63 8.74
CA VAL A 16 6.38 -13.71 9.05
C VAL A 16 6.97 -12.33 9.24
N MET A 17 6.41 -11.34 8.56
CA MET A 17 6.90 -9.96 8.58
C MET A 17 5.78 -8.98 8.86
N SER A 18 6.13 -7.87 9.51
CA SER A 18 5.26 -6.69 9.55
C SER A 18 4.98 -6.13 8.15
N VAL A 19 3.90 -5.37 8.02
CA VAL A 19 3.51 -4.76 6.74
C VAL A 19 4.60 -3.81 6.22
N CYS A 20 5.16 -2.96 7.07
CA CYS A 20 6.24 -2.04 6.67
C CYS A 20 7.53 -2.79 6.28
N CYS A 21 7.92 -3.82 7.04
CA CYS A 21 9.05 -4.67 6.66
C CYS A 21 8.83 -5.28 5.27
N SER A 22 7.60 -5.68 4.97
CA SER A 22 7.22 -6.25 3.68
C SER A 22 7.29 -5.23 2.54
N VAL A 23 6.90 -3.96 2.76
CA VAL A 23 7.09 -2.88 1.79
C VAL A 23 8.58 -2.64 1.52
N ASN A 24 9.37 -2.50 2.58
CA ASN A 24 10.80 -2.19 2.48
C ASN A 24 11.61 -3.30 1.79
N ASN A 25 11.17 -4.55 1.92
CA ASN A 25 11.79 -5.70 1.28
C ASN A 25 11.12 -6.07 -0.05
N GLY A 26 10.21 -5.24 -0.57
CA GLY A 26 9.57 -5.42 -1.87
C GLY A 26 8.69 -6.68 -1.98
N PHE A 27 8.05 -7.11 -0.90
CA PHE A 27 7.01 -8.14 -0.93
C PHE A 27 5.66 -7.59 -1.35
N ILE A 28 5.38 -6.34 -0.99
CA ILE A 28 4.14 -5.63 -1.33
C ILE A 28 4.49 -4.20 -1.74
N ASP A 29 3.68 -3.60 -2.61
CA ASP A 29 3.89 -2.22 -3.00
C ASP A 29 3.45 -1.24 -1.89
N GLN A 30 3.97 -0.01 -1.95
CA GLN A 30 3.76 1.01 -0.91
C GLN A 30 2.29 1.34 -0.67
N ASN A 31 1.45 1.43 -1.71
CA ASN A 31 0.04 1.78 -1.56
C ASN A 31 -0.75 0.61 -0.96
N THR A 32 -0.42 -0.62 -1.33
CA THR A 32 -1.00 -1.81 -0.69
C THR A 32 -0.58 -1.89 0.77
N GLY A 33 0.70 -1.65 1.07
CA GLY A 33 1.20 -1.57 2.43
C GLY A 33 0.47 -0.51 3.26
N LEU A 34 0.30 0.70 2.73
CA LEU A 34 -0.44 1.76 3.40
C LEU A 34 -1.89 1.35 3.68
N GLY A 35 -2.61 0.79 2.70
CA GLY A 35 -3.99 0.33 2.91
C GLY A 35 -4.11 -0.77 3.98
N LEU A 36 -3.12 -1.66 4.08
CA LEU A 36 -3.07 -2.65 5.16
C LEU A 36 -2.76 -2.02 6.52
N LEU A 37 -1.85 -1.04 6.60
CA LEU A 37 -1.55 -0.29 7.83
C LEU A 37 -2.77 0.51 8.30
N GLU A 38 -3.51 1.14 7.39
CA GLU A 38 -4.78 1.83 7.68
C GLU A 38 -5.81 0.86 8.28
N ALA A 39 -5.91 -0.34 7.71
CA ALA A 39 -6.80 -1.38 8.23
C ALA A 39 -6.41 -1.83 9.64
N GLN A 40 -5.11 -2.06 9.88
CA GLN A 40 -4.58 -2.36 11.22
C GLN A 40 -4.87 -1.23 12.21
N LEU A 41 -4.53 0.00 11.83
CA LEU A 41 -4.70 1.19 12.65
C LEU A 41 -6.13 1.31 13.16
N ILE A 42 -7.12 1.27 12.26
CA ILE A 42 -8.54 1.44 12.62
C ILE A 42 -9.12 0.28 13.44
N THR A 43 -8.65 -0.94 13.22
CA THR A 43 -9.28 -2.14 13.82
C THR A 43 -8.62 -2.58 15.13
N THR A 44 -7.30 -2.60 15.20
CA THR A 44 -6.54 -3.19 16.32
C THR A 44 -5.39 -2.33 16.83
N GLY A 45 -4.97 -1.31 16.08
CA GLY A 45 -3.64 -0.72 16.22
C GLY A 45 -2.63 -1.40 15.29
N LEU A 46 -1.47 -0.79 15.11
CA LEU A 46 -0.41 -1.30 14.25
C LEU A 46 0.22 -2.54 14.88
N ILE A 47 0.56 -3.53 14.05
CA ILE A 47 0.92 -4.85 14.54
C ILE A 47 2.41 -5.12 14.30
N TRP A 48 3.06 -5.67 15.33
CA TRP A 48 4.36 -6.33 15.20
C TRP A 48 4.18 -7.84 15.30
N PRO A 49 4.01 -8.55 14.17
CA PRO A 49 3.73 -9.99 14.15
C PRO A 49 4.75 -10.83 14.92
N GLU A 50 6.03 -10.52 14.76
CA GLU A 50 7.15 -11.25 15.33
C GLU A 50 7.15 -11.17 16.87
N GLN A 51 6.66 -10.06 17.43
CA GLN A 51 6.57 -9.85 18.88
C GLN A 51 5.16 -10.06 19.45
N HIS A 52 4.15 -10.26 18.60
CA HIS A 52 2.73 -10.35 18.99
C HIS A 52 2.26 -9.10 19.76
N LEU A 53 2.78 -7.93 19.37
CA LEU A 53 2.45 -6.65 19.99
C LEU A 53 1.54 -5.81 19.08
N TYR A 54 0.66 -5.05 19.73
CA TYR A 54 -0.17 -4.02 19.14
C TYR A 54 0.31 -2.68 19.67
N MET A 55 0.45 -1.69 18.78
CA MET A 55 1.01 -0.39 19.11
C MET A 55 0.15 0.72 18.52
N ASP A 56 0.26 1.91 19.12
CA ASP A 56 -0.19 3.12 18.47
C ASP A 56 0.78 3.57 17.37
N LEU A 57 0.45 4.68 16.71
CA LEU A 57 1.20 5.14 15.54
C LEU A 57 2.58 5.69 15.95
N GLU A 58 2.65 6.33 17.12
CA GLU A 58 3.85 6.92 17.69
C GLU A 58 4.85 5.83 18.12
N GLU A 59 4.41 4.81 18.85
CA GLU A 59 5.20 3.64 19.23
C GLU A 59 5.69 2.87 17.99
N ALA A 60 4.85 2.74 16.95
CA ALA A 60 5.24 2.06 15.72
C ALA A 60 6.35 2.81 14.95
N LEU A 61 6.38 4.14 15.00
CA LEU A 61 7.46 4.95 14.44
C LEU A 61 8.78 4.72 15.19
N GLU A 62 8.75 4.74 16.53
CA GLU A 62 9.92 4.48 17.37
C GLU A 62 10.54 3.10 17.08
N ASN A 63 9.69 2.12 16.79
CA ASN A 63 10.08 0.75 16.46
C ASN A 63 10.33 0.51 14.96
N LYS A 64 10.31 1.55 14.12
CA LYS A 64 10.54 1.48 12.66
C LYS A 64 9.58 0.55 11.92
N LEU A 65 8.35 0.42 12.42
CA LEU A 65 7.25 -0.27 11.75
C LEU A 65 6.43 0.66 10.85
N VAL A 66 6.78 1.95 10.84
CA VAL A 66 6.26 2.99 9.95
C VAL A 66 7.42 3.97 9.70
N ASP A 67 7.51 4.55 8.51
CA ASP A 67 8.46 5.63 8.19
C ASP A 67 7.80 7.02 8.26
N ASP A 68 8.58 8.10 8.19
CA ASP A 68 8.06 9.48 8.25
C ASP A 68 7.03 9.81 7.16
N THR A 69 7.11 9.15 6.01
CA THR A 69 6.17 9.36 4.89
C THR A 69 4.84 8.72 5.20
N MET A 70 4.87 7.44 5.60
CA MET A 70 3.69 6.68 6.03
C MET A 70 3.05 7.33 7.26
N LEU A 71 3.84 7.86 8.20
CA LEU A 71 3.34 8.58 9.38
C LEU A 71 2.43 9.74 8.96
N LYS A 72 2.90 10.60 8.04
CA LYS A 72 2.11 11.73 7.52
C LYS A 72 0.82 11.27 6.84
N GLN A 73 0.88 10.16 6.11
CA GLN A 73 -0.28 9.58 5.41
C GLN A 73 -1.30 8.96 6.38
N LEU A 74 -0.84 8.38 7.49
CA LEU A 74 -1.68 7.74 8.50
C LEU A 74 -2.22 8.72 9.55
N ASN A 75 -1.64 9.90 9.70
CA ASN A 75 -1.94 10.81 10.80
C ASN A 75 -3.41 11.27 10.85
N GLU A 76 -4.00 11.65 9.72
CA GLU A 76 -5.42 12.05 9.68
C GLU A 76 -6.33 10.91 10.18
N LEU A 77 -6.05 9.69 9.75
CA LEU A 77 -6.82 8.51 10.14
C LEU A 77 -6.58 8.13 11.61
N ASN A 78 -5.38 8.35 12.13
CA ASN A 78 -5.03 8.14 13.53
C ASN A 78 -5.78 9.10 14.46
N GLU A 79 -5.80 10.39 14.11
CA GLU A 79 -6.53 11.40 14.89
C GLU A 79 -8.04 11.14 14.84
N ALA A 80 -8.57 10.73 13.68
CA ALA A 80 -9.95 10.28 13.59
C ALA A 80 -10.22 9.08 14.53
N LYS A 81 -9.35 8.06 14.55
CA LYS A 81 -9.49 6.93 15.48
C LYS A 81 -9.51 7.37 16.95
N LYS A 82 -8.56 8.23 17.36
CA LYS A 82 -8.50 8.77 18.73
C LYS A 82 -9.79 9.51 19.06
N CYS A 83 -10.28 10.32 18.13
CA CYS A 83 -11.56 11.02 18.24
C CYS A 83 -12.72 10.03 18.47
N LEU A 84 -12.82 8.95 17.70
CA LEU A 84 -13.88 7.94 17.87
C LEU A 84 -13.85 7.22 19.23
N GLN A 85 -12.70 7.23 19.92
CA GLN A 85 -12.53 6.66 21.25
C GLN A 85 -12.94 7.63 22.38
N ASP A 86 -13.14 8.91 22.07
CA ASP A 86 -13.65 9.87 23.06
C ASP A 86 -15.04 9.47 23.53
N LEU A 87 -15.28 9.65 24.83
CA LEU A 87 -16.54 9.26 25.49
C LEU A 87 -17.78 9.86 24.81
N GLN A 88 -17.64 11.06 24.22
CA GLN A 88 -18.72 11.74 23.53
C GLN A 88 -19.25 10.98 22.31
N PHE A 89 -18.41 10.16 21.65
CA PHE A 89 -18.79 9.38 20.47
C PHE A 89 -18.83 7.88 20.75
N ALA A 90 -18.01 7.38 21.67
CA ALA A 90 -17.91 5.96 21.98
C ALA A 90 -19.21 5.35 22.54
N VAL A 91 -20.12 6.19 23.06
CA VAL A 91 -21.44 5.77 23.56
C VAL A 91 -22.52 5.72 22.48
N GLU A 92 -22.26 6.33 21.32
CA GLU A 92 -23.22 6.40 20.23
C GLU A 92 -23.29 5.08 19.46
N PRO A 93 -24.44 4.75 18.84
CA PRO A 93 -24.64 3.56 18.01
C PRO A 93 -23.47 3.23 17.09
N LEU A 94 -23.06 4.18 16.25
CA LEU A 94 -21.87 4.08 15.41
C LEU A 94 -21.03 5.34 15.67
N PRO A 95 -19.90 5.24 16.40
CA PRO A 95 -19.07 6.40 16.72
C PRO A 95 -18.65 7.21 15.49
N VAL A 96 -18.34 6.52 14.39
CA VAL A 96 -17.95 7.15 13.11
C VAL A 96 -19.05 8.06 12.55
N MET A 97 -20.32 7.70 12.74
CA MET A 97 -21.45 8.50 12.26
C MET A 97 -21.68 9.70 13.17
N ALA A 98 -21.60 9.52 14.49
CA ALA A 98 -21.72 10.62 15.44
C ALA A 98 -20.62 11.67 15.24
N ALA A 99 -19.37 11.25 15.01
CA ALA A 99 -18.26 12.14 14.74
C ALA A 99 -18.40 12.86 13.38
N LEU A 100 -18.99 12.22 12.38
CA LEU A 100 -19.29 12.85 11.09
C LEU A 100 -20.38 13.92 11.24
N GLU A 101 -21.47 13.59 11.95
CA GLU A 101 -22.60 14.50 12.18
C GLU A 101 -22.20 15.73 12.99
N SER A 102 -21.27 15.58 13.95
CA SER A 102 -20.72 16.69 14.70
C SER A 102 -19.65 17.49 13.94
N GLY A 103 -19.26 17.05 12.74
CA GLY A 103 -18.17 17.65 11.95
C GLY A 103 -16.77 17.46 12.53
N ALA A 104 -16.58 16.49 13.44
CA ALA A 104 -15.28 16.18 14.03
C ALA A 104 -14.36 15.43 13.05
N ILE A 105 -14.95 14.70 12.10
CA ILE A 105 -14.23 14.06 11.00
C ILE A 105 -14.86 14.44 9.65
N THR A 106 -14.08 14.37 8.58
CA THR A 106 -14.55 14.62 7.22
C THR A 106 -15.37 13.44 6.68
N GLU A 107 -16.24 13.69 5.72
CA GLU A 107 -17.00 12.62 5.03
C GLU A 107 -16.08 11.58 4.39
N GLN A 108 -14.96 12.00 3.80
CA GLN A 108 -13.97 11.09 3.20
C GLN A 108 -13.34 10.16 4.23
N THR A 109 -12.97 10.68 5.39
CA THR A 109 -12.40 9.88 6.48
C THR A 109 -13.44 8.94 7.09
N ALA A 110 -14.69 9.38 7.23
CA ALA A 110 -15.79 8.52 7.66
C ALA A 110 -16.03 7.35 6.69
N ILE A 111 -16.10 7.62 5.38
CA ILE A 111 -16.24 6.59 4.34
C ILE A 111 -15.10 5.58 4.44
N LYS A 112 -13.85 6.05 4.55
CA LYS A 112 -12.67 5.20 4.64
C LYS A 112 -12.69 4.29 5.87
N ILE A 113 -13.06 4.82 7.05
CA ILE A 113 -13.21 4.04 8.28
C ILE A 113 -14.29 2.97 8.11
N ILE A 114 -15.45 3.32 7.53
CA ILE A 114 -16.55 2.38 7.29
C ILE A 114 -16.14 1.29 6.30
N GLU A 115 -15.46 1.64 5.19
CA GLU A 115 -14.94 0.68 4.21
C GLU A 115 -13.99 -0.32 4.86
N ILE A 116 -13.06 0.16 5.71
CA ILE A 116 -12.13 -0.69 6.46
C ILE A 116 -12.88 -1.62 7.42
N GLN A 117 -13.81 -1.10 8.21
CA GLN A 117 -14.57 -1.89 9.18
C GLN A 117 -15.39 -2.97 8.48
N LEU A 118 -16.05 -2.64 7.37
CA LEU A 118 -16.80 -3.59 6.54
C LEU A 118 -15.88 -4.69 5.99
N ALA A 119 -14.70 -4.32 5.47
CA ALA A 119 -13.73 -5.26 4.91
C ALA A 119 -13.12 -6.21 5.96
N THR A 120 -13.04 -5.78 7.23
CA THR A 120 -12.37 -6.51 8.32
C THR A 120 -13.33 -7.17 9.30
N GLY A 121 -14.58 -7.39 8.87
CA GLY A 121 -15.56 -8.17 9.62
C GLY A 121 -16.76 -7.37 10.12
N GLY A 122 -17.13 -6.28 9.44
CA GLY A 122 -18.41 -5.57 9.60
C GLY A 122 -18.42 -4.44 10.63
N LEU A 123 -19.49 -3.64 10.54
CA LEU A 123 -19.78 -2.55 11.48
C LEU A 123 -20.29 -3.12 12.80
N ARG A 124 -19.89 -2.51 13.91
CA ARG A 124 -20.27 -2.97 15.26
C ARG A 124 -21.00 -1.85 15.99
N PRO A 125 -22.32 -1.95 16.13
CA PRO A 125 -23.04 -1.02 16.98
C PRO A 125 -22.59 -1.15 18.44
N THR A 126 -22.43 -0.06 19.16
CA THR A 126 -21.91 -0.06 20.54
C THR A 126 -22.84 -0.69 21.57
N TYR A 127 -24.15 -0.69 21.30
CA TYR A 127 -25.19 -1.21 22.20
C TYR A 127 -25.53 -2.68 21.95
N THR A 128 -24.97 -3.31 20.90
CA THR A 128 -25.16 -4.74 20.61
C THR A 128 -23.81 -5.43 20.41
N GLY A 129 -23.77 -6.75 20.56
CA GLY A 129 -22.62 -7.55 20.12
C GLY A 129 -22.67 -7.88 18.62
N ASP A 130 -23.63 -7.32 17.89
CA ASP A 130 -23.94 -7.72 16.52
C ASP A 130 -22.95 -7.15 15.52
N ILE A 131 -22.76 -7.89 14.44
CA ILE A 131 -21.97 -7.47 13.29
C ILE A 131 -22.95 -7.13 12.17
N LEU A 132 -22.91 -5.89 11.72
CA LEU A 132 -23.74 -5.39 10.62
C LEU A 132 -22.93 -5.27 9.33
N HIS A 133 -23.51 -5.78 8.24
CA HIS A 133 -23.11 -5.40 6.89
C HIS A 133 -23.74 -4.05 6.52
N LEU A 134 -23.28 -3.45 5.42
CA LEU A 134 -23.68 -2.11 4.97
C LEU A 134 -25.21 -1.99 4.84
N GLU A 135 -25.85 -2.99 4.23
CA GLU A 135 -27.30 -3.04 4.03
C GLU A 135 -28.07 -3.12 5.36
N GLY A 136 -27.56 -3.87 6.33
CA GLY A 136 -28.16 -3.98 7.67
C GLY A 136 -28.05 -2.66 8.45
N ALA A 137 -26.90 -2.00 8.39
CA ALA A 137 -26.71 -0.69 9.00
C ALA A 137 -27.62 0.38 8.38
N PHE A 138 -27.85 0.34 7.06
CA PHE A 138 -28.80 1.22 6.38
C PHE A 138 -30.25 0.95 6.79
N GLN A 139 -30.66 -0.33 6.85
CA GLN A 139 -32.03 -0.70 7.27
C GLN A 139 -32.36 -0.26 8.70
N LEU A 140 -31.37 -0.25 9.59
CA LEU A 140 -31.50 0.25 10.96
C LEU A 140 -31.41 1.78 11.08
N GLY A 141 -31.21 2.49 9.95
CA GLY A 141 -31.09 3.95 9.92
C GLY A 141 -29.77 4.48 10.47
N LEU A 142 -28.77 3.61 10.68
CA LEU A 142 -27.47 4.00 11.22
C LEU A 142 -26.57 4.66 10.17
N ILE A 143 -26.79 4.36 8.89
CA ILE A 143 -26.11 5.00 7.76
C ILE A 143 -27.16 5.73 6.92
N PRO A 144 -26.99 7.03 6.63
CA PRO A 144 -27.92 7.78 5.79
C PRO A 144 -27.84 7.34 4.33
N GLN A 145 -28.93 7.51 3.59
CA GLN A 145 -29.05 7.07 2.20
C GLN A 145 -27.95 7.62 1.28
N SER A 146 -27.58 8.89 1.46
CA SER A 146 -26.51 9.54 0.68
C SER A 146 -25.18 8.79 0.84
N LEU A 147 -24.80 8.48 2.07
CA LEU A 147 -23.55 7.80 2.38
C LEU A 147 -23.59 6.32 1.97
N PHE A 148 -24.74 5.66 2.15
CA PHE A 148 -24.95 4.28 1.70
C PHE A 148 -24.65 4.11 0.21
N ILE A 149 -25.20 5.00 -0.64
CA ILE A 149 -24.99 4.95 -2.10
C ILE A 149 -23.50 5.15 -2.43
N GLN A 150 -22.85 6.15 -1.81
CA GLN A 150 -21.43 6.41 -2.05
C GLN A 150 -20.55 5.20 -1.69
N ILE A 151 -20.76 4.60 -0.51
CA ILE A 151 -19.98 3.43 -0.08
C ILE A 151 -20.27 2.23 -1.00
N LEU A 152 -21.53 2.02 -1.37
CA LEU A 152 -21.93 0.90 -2.24
C LEU A 152 -21.27 1.00 -3.62
N GLU A 153 -21.27 2.18 -4.23
CA GLU A 153 -20.62 2.42 -5.53
C GLU A 153 -19.11 2.16 -5.47
N ARG A 154 -18.46 2.52 -4.36
CA ARG A 154 -17.02 2.37 -4.16
C ARG A 154 -16.61 0.93 -3.83
N LYS A 155 -17.45 0.19 -3.10
CA LYS A 155 -17.16 -1.16 -2.59
C LYS A 155 -16.63 -2.13 -3.66
N ASP A 156 -17.16 -2.06 -4.88
CA ASP A 156 -16.78 -2.96 -5.98
C ASP A 156 -15.89 -2.30 -7.05
N THR A 157 -15.83 -0.96 -7.08
CA THR A 157 -15.10 -0.20 -8.12
C THR A 157 -13.75 0.31 -7.66
N TRP A 158 -13.57 0.55 -6.35
CA TRP A 158 -12.34 1.09 -5.77
C TRP A 158 -11.31 -0.01 -5.51
N LYS A 159 -10.70 -0.51 -6.59
CA LYS A 159 -9.60 -1.48 -6.56
C LYS A 159 -8.26 -0.77 -6.60
N ASN A 160 -7.87 -0.17 -5.47
CA ASN A 160 -6.62 0.58 -5.34
C ASN A 160 -5.44 -0.25 -4.80
N LEU A 161 -5.67 -1.47 -4.32
CA LEU A 161 -4.63 -2.37 -3.83
C LEU A 161 -4.20 -3.32 -4.93
N ILE A 162 -3.01 -3.90 -4.79
CA ILE A 162 -2.47 -4.92 -5.70
C ILE A 162 -2.27 -6.20 -4.90
N ASP A 163 -2.78 -7.32 -5.39
CA ASP A 163 -2.39 -8.62 -4.87
C ASP A 163 -0.92 -8.87 -5.23
N PRO A 164 -0.02 -8.99 -4.25
CA PRO A 164 1.42 -9.13 -4.50
C PRO A 164 1.80 -10.44 -5.20
N SER A 165 0.96 -11.49 -5.11
CA SER A 165 1.21 -12.76 -5.75
C SER A 165 0.72 -12.78 -7.19
N THR A 166 -0.41 -12.11 -7.47
CA THR A 166 -1.08 -12.18 -8.79
C THR A 166 -0.99 -10.92 -9.65
N ALA A 167 -0.49 -9.81 -9.09
CA ALA A 167 -0.51 -8.48 -9.68
C ALA A 167 -1.92 -7.95 -10.02
N GLU A 168 -2.97 -8.58 -9.49
CA GLU A 168 -4.36 -8.17 -9.73
C GLU A 168 -4.71 -6.93 -8.90
N LYS A 169 -5.39 -5.95 -9.51
CA LYS A 169 -6.02 -4.87 -8.75
C LYS A 169 -7.19 -5.42 -7.93
N VAL A 170 -7.13 -5.25 -6.62
CA VAL A 170 -8.07 -5.84 -5.65
C VAL A 170 -8.55 -4.82 -4.63
N THR A 171 -9.67 -5.14 -3.98
CA THR A 171 -10.18 -4.40 -2.81
C THR A 171 -9.59 -4.96 -1.52
N LEU A 172 -9.67 -4.20 -0.41
CA LEU A 172 -9.23 -4.67 0.90
C LEU A 172 -9.95 -5.96 1.33
N SER A 173 -11.26 -6.05 1.10
CA SER A 173 -12.06 -7.24 1.41
C SER A 173 -11.56 -8.48 0.66
N GLN A 174 -11.12 -8.31 -0.59
CA GLN A 174 -10.58 -9.42 -1.39
C GLN A 174 -9.21 -9.88 -0.85
N LEU A 175 -8.34 -8.97 -0.39
CA LEU A 175 -7.10 -9.35 0.28
C LEU A 175 -7.37 -10.06 1.61
N VAL A 176 -8.34 -9.59 2.40
CA VAL A 176 -8.75 -10.23 3.65
C VAL A 176 -9.23 -11.67 3.37
N GLN A 177 -10.02 -11.89 2.32
CA GLN A 177 -10.46 -13.22 1.90
C GLN A 177 -9.30 -14.13 1.43
N ARG A 178 -8.24 -13.55 0.87
CA ARG A 178 -7.03 -14.28 0.44
C ARG A 178 -6.04 -14.54 1.59
N SER A 179 -6.21 -13.90 2.74
CA SER A 179 -5.41 -14.15 3.93
C SER A 179 -5.72 -15.51 4.57
N ILE A 180 -4.75 -16.08 5.27
CA ILE A 180 -4.85 -17.37 5.95
C ILE A 180 -4.61 -17.22 7.44
N MET A 181 -5.21 -18.10 8.24
CA MET A 181 -4.82 -18.28 9.63
C MET A 181 -3.56 -19.14 9.66
N HIS A 182 -2.43 -18.55 10.05
CA HIS A 182 -1.16 -19.25 10.12
C HIS A 182 -1.08 -20.07 11.41
N GLU A 183 -0.99 -21.39 11.29
CA GLU A 183 -1.12 -22.32 12.43
C GLU A 183 -0.08 -22.09 13.53
N LEU A 184 1.16 -21.74 13.16
CA LEU A 184 2.25 -21.60 14.12
C LEU A 184 2.14 -20.34 14.98
N THR A 185 1.67 -19.24 14.41
CA THR A 185 1.59 -17.94 15.10
C THR A 185 0.17 -17.60 15.56
N GLY A 186 -0.85 -18.29 15.03
CA GLY A 186 -2.25 -17.95 15.26
C GLY A 186 -2.66 -16.61 14.62
N LEU A 187 -1.79 -16.00 13.81
CA LEU A 187 -2.04 -14.72 13.16
C LEU A 187 -2.73 -14.92 11.81
N ARG A 188 -3.59 -13.97 11.44
CA ARG A 188 -4.12 -13.88 10.08
C ARG A 188 -3.09 -13.19 9.19
N LEU A 189 -2.49 -13.91 8.26
CA LEU A 189 -1.39 -13.42 7.41
C LEU A 189 -1.79 -13.45 5.93
N LEU A 190 -1.34 -12.47 5.16
CA LEU A 190 -1.46 -12.52 3.70
C LEU A 190 -0.30 -13.37 3.16
N PRO A 191 -0.56 -14.54 2.55
CA PRO A 191 0.49 -15.33 1.93
C PRO A 191 0.98 -14.64 0.66
N VAL A 192 2.28 -14.43 0.57
CA VAL A 192 2.92 -13.83 -0.60
C VAL A 192 3.95 -14.79 -1.15
N LYS A 193 3.76 -15.15 -2.42
CA LYS A 193 4.75 -15.90 -3.17
C LYS A 193 5.50 -14.92 -4.07
N ARG A 194 6.80 -14.77 -3.82
CA ARG A 194 7.65 -13.97 -4.70
C ARG A 194 7.69 -14.63 -6.07
N GLY A 195 7.50 -13.83 -7.12
CA GLY A 195 7.81 -14.29 -8.47
C GLY A 195 9.32 -14.48 -8.60
N LYS A 196 9.72 -15.49 -9.38
CA LYS A 196 11.15 -15.71 -9.69
C LYS A 196 11.67 -14.53 -10.47
N ASP A 197 12.75 -13.91 -10.00
CA ASP A 197 13.60 -13.02 -10.81
C ASP A 197 12.84 -11.94 -11.59
N GLY A 198 11.82 -11.35 -10.99
CA GLY A 198 11.06 -10.24 -11.57
C GLY A 198 9.89 -10.61 -12.47
N THR A 199 9.47 -11.87 -12.40
CA THR A 199 8.18 -12.32 -12.96
C THR A 199 7.04 -12.08 -11.99
N ILE A 200 5.82 -12.07 -12.52
CA ILE A 200 4.57 -12.14 -11.77
C ILE A 200 3.83 -13.41 -12.17
N SER A 201 3.14 -14.02 -11.22
CA SER A 201 2.28 -15.17 -11.49
C SER A 201 0.91 -14.66 -11.90
N LEU A 202 0.42 -15.02 -13.07
CA LEU A 202 -0.96 -14.70 -13.44
C LEU A 202 -1.93 -15.67 -12.75
N THR A 203 -3.21 -15.30 -12.70
CA THR A 203 -4.29 -16.17 -12.19
C THR A 203 -4.40 -17.50 -12.94
N SER A 204 -3.88 -17.58 -14.18
CA SER A 204 -3.74 -18.81 -14.95
C SER A 204 -2.61 -19.75 -14.49
N GLY A 205 -1.81 -19.32 -13.50
CA GLY A 205 -0.60 -20.02 -13.06
C GLY A 205 0.62 -19.80 -13.96
N ARG A 206 0.49 -19.01 -15.04
CA ARG A 206 1.59 -18.65 -15.94
C ARG A 206 2.48 -17.58 -15.28
N GLU A 207 3.78 -17.83 -15.21
CA GLU A 207 4.76 -16.79 -14.85
C GLU A 207 5.09 -15.93 -16.09
N ILE A 208 5.08 -14.61 -15.92
CA ILE A 208 5.36 -13.65 -16.98
C ILE A 208 6.15 -12.46 -16.45
N ASN A 209 7.05 -11.90 -17.27
CA ASN A 209 7.74 -10.66 -16.93
C ASN A 209 6.75 -9.47 -16.88
N ILE A 210 6.96 -8.55 -15.93
CA ILE A 210 6.09 -7.38 -15.69
C ILE A 210 5.86 -6.56 -16.96
N MET A 211 6.92 -6.21 -17.71
CA MET A 211 6.78 -5.39 -18.92
C MET A 211 6.05 -6.15 -20.03
N LYS A 212 6.24 -7.46 -20.13
CA LYS A 212 5.47 -8.28 -21.08
C LYS A 212 3.99 -8.34 -20.69
N ALA A 213 3.68 -8.44 -19.40
CA ALA A 213 2.30 -8.39 -18.92
C ALA A 213 1.62 -7.04 -19.23
N MET A 214 2.36 -5.93 -19.13
CA MET A 214 1.88 -4.61 -19.54
C MET A 214 1.56 -4.56 -21.04
N HIS A 215 2.50 -5.01 -21.90
CA HIS A 215 2.29 -5.01 -23.35
C HIS A 215 1.18 -5.95 -23.82
N GLU A 216 0.95 -7.07 -23.11
CA GLU A 216 -0.20 -7.97 -23.36
C GLU A 216 -1.52 -7.41 -22.79
N GLY A 217 -1.51 -6.27 -22.11
CA GLY A 217 -2.69 -5.65 -21.51
C GLY A 217 -3.24 -6.39 -20.29
N VAL A 218 -2.45 -7.28 -19.70
CA VAL A 218 -2.84 -8.06 -18.52
C VAL A 218 -2.81 -7.19 -17.26
N ILE A 219 -1.87 -6.25 -17.20
CA ILE A 219 -1.76 -5.23 -16.16
C ILE A 219 -1.66 -3.84 -16.80
N ASP A 220 -2.15 -2.83 -16.11
CA ASP A 220 -2.05 -1.44 -16.56
C ASP A 220 -0.68 -0.81 -16.20
N ARG A 221 -0.44 0.39 -16.75
CA ARG A 221 0.82 1.12 -16.56
C ARG A 221 1.07 1.51 -15.10
N GLU A 222 0.01 1.84 -14.35
CA GLU A 222 0.11 2.18 -12.93
C GLU A 222 0.55 0.97 -12.08
N THR A 223 -0.07 -0.19 -12.33
CA THR A 223 0.27 -1.47 -11.69
C THR A 223 1.70 -1.85 -12.02
N THR A 224 2.10 -1.73 -13.29
CA THR A 224 3.47 -1.97 -13.77
C THR A 224 4.46 -1.09 -13.01
N PHE A 225 4.20 0.21 -12.92
CA PHE A 225 5.03 1.16 -12.20
C PHE A 225 5.18 0.79 -10.71
N ARG A 226 4.08 0.45 -10.03
CA ARG A 226 4.08 0.05 -8.61
C ARG A 226 4.87 -1.23 -8.37
N LEU A 227 4.74 -2.23 -9.24
CA LEU A 227 5.50 -3.49 -9.14
C LEU A 227 6.99 -3.30 -9.40
N LEU A 228 7.37 -2.51 -10.42
CA LEU A 228 8.78 -2.18 -10.68
C LEU A 228 9.38 -1.37 -9.52
N SER A 229 8.63 -0.41 -8.98
CA SER A 229 9.03 0.35 -7.79
C SER A 229 9.27 -0.57 -6.58
N THR A 230 8.43 -1.60 -6.42
CA THR A 230 8.58 -2.61 -5.37
C THR A 230 9.88 -3.41 -5.53
N GLN A 231 10.26 -3.78 -6.76
CA GLN A 231 11.54 -4.47 -7.01
C GLN A 231 12.75 -3.59 -6.68
N LEU A 232 12.65 -2.28 -6.94
CA LEU A 232 13.73 -1.35 -6.64
C LEU A 232 13.98 -1.23 -5.14
N PHE A 233 12.94 -1.28 -4.30
CA PHE A 233 13.10 -1.42 -2.85
C PHE A 233 13.77 -2.75 -2.46
N ALA A 234 13.48 -3.83 -3.19
CA ALA A 234 14.16 -5.12 -3.04
C ALA A 234 15.57 -5.18 -3.69
N GLY A 235 16.18 -4.04 -3.98
CA GLY A 235 17.57 -3.95 -4.43
C GLY A 235 17.77 -3.99 -5.95
N GLY A 236 16.76 -3.70 -6.77
CA GLY A 236 16.94 -3.47 -8.22
C GLY A 236 15.90 -4.17 -9.10
N ILE A 237 15.80 -3.74 -10.37
CA ILE A 237 14.95 -4.40 -11.37
C ILE A 237 15.58 -5.74 -11.68
N ALA A 238 14.81 -6.81 -11.55
CA ALA A 238 15.33 -8.16 -11.78
C ALA A 238 15.32 -8.52 -13.27
N ASP A 239 16.45 -9.00 -13.78
CA ASP A 239 16.52 -9.65 -15.08
C ASP A 239 15.89 -11.05 -15.00
N PRO A 240 14.78 -11.32 -15.71
CA PRO A 240 14.09 -12.60 -15.66
C PRO A 240 14.89 -13.78 -16.20
N LYS A 241 15.99 -13.55 -16.94
CA LYS A 241 16.84 -14.62 -17.46
C LYS A 241 17.94 -15.02 -16.49
N THR A 242 18.54 -14.06 -15.81
CA THR A 242 19.73 -14.28 -14.97
C THR A 242 19.49 -14.12 -13.47
N GLY A 243 18.37 -13.54 -13.07
CA GLY A 243 18.07 -13.18 -11.68
C GLY A 243 18.88 -12.00 -11.15
N ARG A 244 19.72 -11.39 -11.98
CA ARG A 244 20.54 -10.24 -11.58
C ARG A 244 19.65 -9.04 -11.29
N LYS A 245 19.98 -8.33 -10.21
CA LYS A 245 19.37 -7.06 -9.85
C LYS A 245 20.13 -5.93 -10.54
N LEU A 246 19.42 -5.19 -11.38
CA LEU A 246 19.96 -4.14 -12.23
C LEU A 246 19.53 -2.76 -11.72
N THR A 247 20.36 -1.75 -11.99
CA THR A 247 19.93 -0.35 -11.90
C THR A 247 18.84 -0.06 -12.93
N VAL A 248 18.14 1.06 -12.78
CA VAL A 248 17.14 1.49 -13.78
C VAL A 248 17.81 1.73 -15.14
N GLU A 249 19.02 2.29 -15.16
CA GLU A 249 19.78 2.56 -16.39
C GLU A 249 20.27 1.27 -17.05
N GLU A 250 20.78 0.31 -16.27
CA GLU A 250 21.17 -1.01 -16.77
C GLU A 250 19.95 -1.72 -17.40
N ALA A 251 18.80 -1.73 -16.71
CA ALA A 251 17.57 -2.33 -17.22
C ALA A 251 17.05 -1.65 -18.50
N LEU A 252 17.20 -0.33 -18.62
CA LEU A 252 16.90 0.42 -19.84
C LEU A 252 17.84 0.01 -20.98
N SER A 253 19.16 -0.07 -20.71
CA SER A 253 20.18 -0.43 -21.71
C SER A 253 20.01 -1.86 -22.24
N GLU A 254 19.54 -2.78 -21.39
CA GLU A 254 19.23 -4.16 -21.75
C GLU A 254 17.84 -4.33 -22.40
N GLY A 255 17.06 -3.24 -22.51
CA GLY A 255 15.72 -3.24 -23.10
C GLY A 255 14.67 -3.95 -22.24
N LEU A 256 14.92 -4.10 -20.95
CA LEU A 256 13.97 -4.69 -20.00
C LEU A 256 12.85 -3.72 -19.66
N ILE A 257 13.10 -2.41 -19.72
CA ILE A 257 12.12 -1.33 -19.56
C ILE A 257 12.31 -0.29 -20.67
N ASP A 258 11.25 0.50 -20.96
CA ASP A 258 11.33 1.60 -21.92
C ASP A 258 11.77 2.93 -21.25
N GLN A 259 12.14 3.91 -22.08
CA GLN A 259 12.65 5.22 -21.63
C GLN A 259 11.63 5.98 -20.78
N ASP A 260 10.34 5.86 -21.11
CA ASP A 260 9.28 6.55 -20.39
C ASP A 260 9.13 5.98 -18.98
N THR A 261 9.11 4.65 -18.85
CA THR A 261 9.04 3.93 -17.57
C THR A 261 10.29 4.20 -16.73
N ALA A 262 11.48 4.18 -17.35
CA ALA A 262 12.73 4.53 -16.66
C ALA A 262 12.69 5.95 -16.10
N SER A 263 12.24 6.91 -16.92
CA SER A 263 12.09 8.30 -16.50
C SER A 263 11.04 8.47 -15.42
N ASP A 264 9.91 7.74 -15.47
CA ASP A 264 8.84 7.79 -14.45
C ASP A 264 9.40 7.34 -13.10
N ILE A 265 10.10 6.20 -13.09
CA ILE A 265 10.72 5.60 -11.89
C ILE A 265 11.79 6.53 -11.30
N LEU A 266 12.74 6.99 -12.11
CA LEU A 266 13.83 7.84 -11.62
C LEU A 266 13.32 9.17 -11.09
N SER A 267 12.32 9.75 -11.76
CA SER A 267 11.66 10.99 -11.31
C SER A 267 11.01 10.80 -9.94
N HIS A 268 10.31 9.68 -9.74
CA HIS A 268 9.68 9.33 -8.47
C HIS A 268 10.71 9.08 -7.36
N GLN A 269 11.81 8.38 -7.65
CA GLN A 269 12.89 8.19 -6.66
C GLN A 269 13.54 9.52 -6.27
N ALA A 270 13.83 10.38 -7.24
CA ALA A 270 14.44 11.69 -6.99
C ALA A 270 13.53 12.59 -6.14
N GLN A 271 12.20 12.52 -6.32
CA GLN A 271 11.23 13.21 -5.46
C GLN A 271 11.17 12.63 -4.05
N ASN A 272 11.39 11.32 -3.89
CA ASN A 272 11.32 10.60 -2.63
C ASN A 272 12.71 10.31 -2.03
N GLY A 273 13.56 11.33 -1.97
CA GLY A 273 14.82 11.29 -1.23
C GLY A 273 16.04 10.78 -2.00
N GLY A 274 15.95 10.67 -3.33
CA GLY A 274 17.10 10.39 -4.20
C GLY A 274 17.08 9.03 -4.88
N ILE A 275 17.96 8.87 -5.87
CA ILE A 275 18.11 7.67 -6.69
C ILE A 275 18.75 6.55 -5.87
N VAL A 276 18.13 5.37 -5.89
CA VAL A 276 18.55 4.21 -5.10
C VAL A 276 19.64 3.45 -5.84
N ASN A 277 20.75 3.18 -5.14
CA ASN A 277 21.76 2.24 -5.60
C ASN A 277 21.34 0.81 -5.21
N PRO A 278 21.10 -0.09 -6.18
CA PRO A 278 20.63 -1.45 -5.90
C PRO A 278 21.63 -2.30 -5.10
N ARG A 279 22.93 -1.99 -5.15
CA ARG A 279 23.98 -2.82 -4.54
C ARG A 279 24.12 -2.63 -3.04
N ASN A 280 23.84 -1.43 -2.53
CA ASN A 280 24.01 -1.09 -1.12
C ASN A 280 22.77 -0.40 -0.50
N GLY A 281 21.72 -0.16 -1.28
CA GLY A 281 20.49 0.52 -0.85
C GLY A 281 20.65 2.01 -0.58
N ALA A 282 21.84 2.60 -0.79
CA ALA A 282 22.07 4.01 -0.53
C ALA A 282 21.34 4.88 -1.55
N ARG A 283 20.84 6.04 -1.09
CA ARG A 283 20.19 7.03 -1.94
C ARG A 283 21.17 8.16 -2.27
N PHE A 284 21.18 8.55 -3.53
CA PHE A 284 22.03 9.60 -4.07
C PHE A 284 21.18 10.70 -4.66
N THR A 285 21.65 11.95 -4.58
CA THR A 285 21.09 13.03 -5.38
C THR A 285 21.23 12.73 -6.87
N VAL A 286 20.48 13.43 -7.73
CA VAL A 286 20.55 13.22 -9.19
C VAL A 286 21.99 13.42 -9.70
N ASP A 287 22.70 14.44 -9.19
CA ASP A 287 24.08 14.73 -9.58
C ASP A 287 25.07 13.64 -9.12
N GLU A 288 24.97 13.18 -7.87
CA GLU A 288 25.80 12.09 -7.36
C GLU A 288 25.53 10.77 -8.08
N ALA A 289 24.27 10.51 -8.45
CA ALA A 289 23.87 9.32 -9.20
C ALA A 289 24.51 9.29 -10.59
N VAL A 290 24.67 10.43 -11.26
CA VAL A 290 25.43 10.54 -12.52
C VAL A 290 26.91 10.27 -12.28
N GLN A 291 27.51 10.83 -11.21
CA GLN A 291 28.93 10.62 -10.88
C GLN A 291 29.27 9.17 -10.52
N CYS A 292 28.28 8.44 -9.99
CA CYS A 292 28.41 7.03 -9.63
C CYS A 292 27.95 6.06 -10.74
N ASP A 293 27.71 6.56 -11.97
CA ASP A 293 27.21 5.78 -13.12
C ASP A 293 25.90 4.99 -12.83
N LEU A 294 25.06 5.50 -11.91
CA LEU A 294 23.74 4.90 -11.63
C LEU A 294 22.69 5.30 -12.67
N ILE A 295 22.85 6.48 -13.27
CA ILE A 295 22.01 7.02 -14.33
C ILE A 295 22.87 7.77 -15.36
N SER A 296 22.44 7.81 -16.62
CA SER A 296 23.11 8.60 -17.65
C SER A 296 22.81 10.10 -17.52
N SER A 297 23.67 10.96 -18.08
CA SER A 297 23.40 12.40 -18.15
C SER A 297 22.09 12.73 -18.89
N SER A 298 21.73 11.94 -19.90
CA SER A 298 20.44 12.04 -20.59
C SER A 298 19.25 11.72 -19.67
N SER A 299 19.32 10.63 -18.92
CA SER A 299 18.27 10.26 -17.95
C SER A 299 18.14 11.31 -16.85
N ALA A 300 19.27 11.85 -16.36
CA ALA A 300 19.29 12.92 -15.36
C ALA A 300 18.60 14.20 -15.86
N LEU A 301 18.82 14.59 -17.12
CA LEU A 301 18.13 15.75 -17.71
C LEU A 301 16.61 15.55 -17.74
N LEU A 302 16.12 14.38 -18.15
CA LEU A 302 14.69 14.07 -18.18
C LEU A 302 14.06 14.13 -16.78
N VAL A 303 14.77 13.62 -15.77
CA VAL A 303 14.34 13.70 -14.36
C VAL A 303 14.21 15.16 -13.92
N LEU A 304 15.23 15.98 -14.20
CA LEU A 304 15.24 17.40 -13.83
C LEU A 304 14.16 18.21 -14.58
N GLU A 305 13.92 17.92 -15.85
CA GLU A 305 12.84 18.54 -16.63
C GLU A 305 11.47 18.25 -16.03
N ARG A 306 11.22 16.99 -15.63
CA ARG A 306 9.95 16.60 -15.00
C ARG A 306 9.78 17.21 -13.62
N GLN A 307 10.84 17.30 -12.82
CA GLN A 307 10.81 18.02 -11.55
C GLN A 307 10.52 19.50 -11.74
N LYS A 308 11.13 20.16 -12.73
CA LYS A 308 10.85 21.57 -13.05
C LYS A 308 9.43 21.77 -13.55
N ALA A 309 8.93 20.91 -14.43
CA ALA A 309 7.53 20.96 -14.88
C ALA A 309 6.57 20.84 -13.69
N PHE A 310 6.86 19.94 -12.74
CA PHE A 310 6.11 19.81 -11.51
C PHE A 310 6.18 21.09 -10.64
N MET A 311 7.36 21.68 -10.47
CA MET A 311 7.52 22.95 -9.74
C MET A 311 6.82 24.13 -10.43
N GLY A 312 6.84 24.20 -11.77
CA GLY A 312 6.16 25.24 -12.54
C GLY A 312 4.63 25.11 -12.52
N LEU A 313 4.10 23.90 -12.34
CA LEU A 313 2.68 23.67 -12.09
C LEU A 313 2.24 24.11 -10.68
N LEU A 314 3.12 24.00 -9.69
CA LEU A 314 2.88 24.49 -8.32
C LEU A 314 3.02 26.01 -8.18
N TRP A 315 3.78 26.65 -9.07
CA TRP A 315 3.92 28.12 -9.15
C TRP A 315 3.64 28.64 -10.57
N PRO A 316 2.36 28.79 -10.96
CA PRO A 316 2.01 29.30 -12.29
C PRO A 316 2.37 30.78 -12.51
N ASN A 317 2.67 31.53 -11.44
CA ASN A 317 2.95 32.97 -11.50
C ASN A 317 4.18 33.31 -10.65
N ALA A 318 5.33 33.43 -11.31
CA ALA A 318 6.44 34.27 -10.85
C ALA A 318 6.54 35.48 -11.78
#